data_AF-C5C066-F1
#
_entry.id   AF-C5C066-F1
#
_cell.length_a   1.000
_cell.length_b   1.000
_cell.length_c   1.000
_cell.angle_alpha   90.00
_cell.angle_beta   90.00
_cell.angle_gamma   90.00
#
_symmetry.space_group_name_H-M   'P 1'
#
loop_
_entity.id
_entity.type
_entity.pdbx_description
1 polymer ?
#
loop_
_entity_poly.entity_id
_entity_poly.type
_entity_poly.pdbx_seq_one_letter_code
_entity_poly.pdbx_strand_id
1 'polypeptide(L)'
;MSATPHGPAPQQPTPYGPTPPGGAAAYPEPPAATAWQASPAVGATPGRPWDAEAPYRPLLGWVLLVPAVVLLVWQLAIPTLRTQALATQDVQMVPLGGSQGEFVGLDNYVEVLALTGLGPWFGAVVMGVLPTLVGLGIGVVVGLAQARTGASAGRLAYVLLGVSLAFVAPLSAALAYLGPAGLIGRVGGGSSLGLGPAIVVALLVWFVLPAVLAAVVTSASLRGDGVGGTQLVVLGIVTLLGGVAWGAQSFVVPFLANAETPAFVAYRTGFIMADLGLGAAASAMIGAIATVCGVVAMIVLVASRLRLEIAPEVAGADGAAGYDGVTAGAAPTPQRSGVAGAVAAGALLLVAVVVALPWLTQLGNTAGGQPASAVTTWLPSALGGVLALGVAGLAGAGIGYLRPLGRGSEWLLLVFSPGLFFGFAPVMTVAFLDARDLEMLGTFWSLVPTILVVPFVVLATYVGAAVRRAGSGAARALVRPVGAVALAALTTFVWLSVQSLLRDLIMTVPPNLPPASVVVLQGMFEARGSLPLGLLTPLPVLVVVAGLLGVAFAGLTRWRVVRAR
;
A
#
# COMPACT_ATOMS: atom_id res chain seq x y z
N MET A 1 12.17 5.26 -74.12
CA MET A 1 12.96 5.20 -72.86
C MET A 1 12.10 5.92 -71.82
N SER A 2 11.48 5.35 -70.79
CA SER A 2 11.72 4.19 -69.91
C SER A 2 10.36 3.92 -69.21
N ALA A 3 9.74 2.75 -69.37
CA ALA A 3 9.70 1.62 -68.44
C ALA A 3 8.94 1.86 -67.10
N THR A 4 7.82 1.13 -66.97
CA THR A 4 6.86 0.92 -65.86
C THR A 4 7.47 0.25 -64.59
N PRO A 5 6.77 0.16 -63.44
CA PRO A 5 5.80 -0.93 -63.22
C PRO A 5 4.48 -0.51 -62.53
N HIS A 6 3.37 -0.98 -63.12
CA HIS A 6 2.04 -1.03 -62.51
C HIS A 6 1.91 -2.26 -61.60
N GLY A 7 1.26 -2.08 -60.44
CA GLY A 7 0.94 -3.16 -59.51
C GLY A 7 -0.21 -4.07 -60.00
N PRO A 8 -0.33 -5.29 -59.46
CA PRO A 8 -1.28 -6.29 -59.93
C PRO A 8 -2.72 -6.02 -59.49
N ALA A 9 -3.63 -6.28 -60.43
CA ALA A 9 -5.08 -6.22 -60.30
C ALA A 9 -5.67 -7.34 -59.42
N PRO A 10 -6.88 -7.14 -58.87
CA PRO A 10 -7.56 -8.13 -58.02
C PRO A 10 -7.98 -9.38 -58.79
N GLN A 11 -7.74 -10.54 -58.19
CA GLN A 11 -8.18 -11.84 -58.69
C GLN A 11 -9.70 -11.98 -58.61
N GLN A 12 -10.33 -12.26 -59.75
CA GLN A 12 -11.71 -12.69 -59.87
C GLN A 12 -11.86 -14.16 -59.44
N PRO A 13 -12.97 -14.54 -58.79
CA PRO A 13 -13.28 -15.93 -58.49
C PRO A 13 -13.67 -16.69 -59.76
N THR A 14 -13.06 -17.86 -59.97
CA THR A 14 -13.34 -18.75 -61.09
C THR A 14 -14.69 -19.49 -60.93
N PRO A 15 -15.35 -19.87 -62.04
CA PRO A 15 -16.65 -20.53 -62.02
C PRO A 15 -16.52 -22.05 -61.81
N TYR A 16 -17.58 -22.60 -61.22
CA TYR A 16 -17.90 -24.02 -61.05
C TYR A 16 -17.54 -24.89 -62.26
N GLY A 17 -16.78 -25.96 -62.02
CA GLY A 17 -16.63 -27.09 -62.94
C GLY A 17 -17.74 -28.14 -62.77
N PRO A 18 -17.98 -28.99 -63.78
CA PRO A 18 -19.12 -29.90 -63.84
C PRO A 18 -18.96 -31.14 -62.95
N THR A 19 -20.05 -31.51 -62.29
CA THR A 19 -20.23 -32.76 -61.55
C THR A 19 -20.17 -33.99 -62.47
N PRO A 20 -19.43 -35.05 -62.13
CA PRO A 20 -19.52 -36.35 -62.81
C PRO A 20 -20.80 -37.11 -62.41
N PRO A 21 -21.38 -37.94 -63.30
CA PRO A 21 -22.55 -38.74 -62.99
C PRO A 21 -22.15 -40.09 -62.37
N GLY A 22 -22.97 -40.54 -61.41
CA GLY A 22 -23.26 -41.95 -61.22
C GLY A 22 -22.18 -42.82 -60.57
N GLY A 23 -22.23 -42.91 -59.25
CA GLY A 23 -21.62 -44.00 -58.48
C GLY A 23 -22.36 -44.15 -57.17
N ALA A 24 -23.41 -44.99 -57.16
CA ALA A 24 -24.11 -45.38 -55.95
C ALA A 24 -23.18 -46.26 -55.09
N ALA A 25 -22.27 -45.61 -54.35
CA ALA A 25 -21.60 -46.24 -53.23
C ALA A 25 -22.62 -46.33 -52.09
N ALA A 26 -22.93 -47.56 -51.69
CA ALA A 26 -23.68 -47.84 -50.49
C ALA A 26 -23.01 -47.11 -49.32
N TYR A 27 -23.70 -46.12 -48.76
CA TYR A 27 -23.32 -45.56 -47.47
C TYR A 27 -23.34 -46.71 -46.47
N PRO A 28 -22.25 -46.96 -45.72
CA PRO A 28 -22.36 -47.79 -44.53
C PRO A 28 -23.42 -47.15 -43.64
N GLU A 29 -24.38 -47.96 -43.19
CA GLU A 29 -25.40 -47.53 -42.24
C GLU A 29 -24.72 -46.70 -41.14
N PRO A 30 -25.22 -45.48 -40.83
CA PRO A 30 -24.76 -44.78 -39.65
C PRO A 30 -24.94 -45.76 -38.48
N PRO A 31 -23.90 -45.99 -37.66
CA PRO A 31 -24.01 -46.90 -36.52
C PRO A 31 -25.27 -46.51 -35.77
N ALA A 32 -26.19 -47.48 -35.64
CA ALA A 32 -27.48 -47.32 -34.99
C ALA A 32 -27.28 -46.39 -33.82
N ALA A 33 -27.94 -45.21 -33.87
CA ALA A 33 -27.84 -44.19 -32.86
C ALA A 33 -28.03 -44.89 -31.52
N THR A 34 -26.91 -45.19 -30.85
CA THR A 34 -26.92 -45.73 -29.50
C THR A 34 -27.66 -44.67 -28.76
N ALA A 35 -28.88 -45.03 -28.32
CA ALA A 35 -29.79 -44.18 -27.59
C ALA A 35 -28.91 -43.33 -26.70
N TRP A 36 -28.88 -42.01 -26.97
CA TRP A 36 -28.18 -41.06 -26.14
C TRP A 36 -28.65 -41.39 -24.74
N GLN A 37 -27.83 -42.12 -24.00
CA GLN A 37 -28.06 -42.42 -22.60
C GLN A 37 -28.07 -41.03 -22.02
N ALA A 38 -29.28 -40.53 -21.76
CA ALA A 38 -29.51 -39.29 -21.08
C ALA A 38 -28.57 -39.35 -19.89
N SER A 39 -27.47 -38.59 -19.98
CA SER A 39 -26.49 -38.54 -18.92
C SER A 39 -27.33 -38.27 -17.68
N PRO A 40 -27.34 -39.18 -16.69
CA PRO A 40 -28.29 -39.13 -15.59
C PRO A 40 -28.26 -37.71 -15.10
N ALA A 41 -29.41 -37.02 -15.21
CA ALA A 41 -29.55 -35.59 -15.00
C ALA A 41 -28.65 -35.24 -13.83
N VAL A 42 -27.52 -34.58 -14.13
CA VAL A 42 -26.43 -34.38 -13.17
C VAL A 42 -27.12 -33.78 -11.97
N GLY A 43 -27.28 -34.63 -10.95
CA GLY A 43 -28.20 -34.38 -9.86
C GLY A 43 -27.92 -33.01 -9.34
N ALA A 44 -28.98 -32.25 -9.06
CA ALA A 44 -28.93 -31.02 -8.28
C ALA A 44 -27.78 -31.17 -7.29
N THR A 45 -26.69 -30.44 -7.55
CA THR A 45 -25.42 -30.65 -6.84
C THR A 45 -25.81 -30.58 -5.38
N PRO A 46 -25.68 -31.68 -4.60
CA PRO A 46 -26.20 -31.71 -3.24
C PRO A 46 -25.67 -30.46 -2.57
N GLY A 47 -26.61 -29.60 -2.12
CA GLY A 47 -26.31 -28.28 -1.58
C GLY A 47 -25.07 -28.41 -0.73
N ARG A 48 -24.01 -27.75 -1.16
CA ARG A 48 -22.66 -27.98 -0.66
C ARG A 48 -22.76 -27.99 0.88
N PRO A 49 -22.34 -29.04 1.60
CA PRO A 49 -22.64 -29.21 3.03
C PRO A 49 -22.12 -28.07 3.93
N TRP A 50 -21.31 -27.15 3.41
CA TRP A 50 -20.91 -25.90 4.06
C TRP A 50 -22.01 -24.83 4.11
N ASP A 51 -23.10 -24.97 3.36
CA ASP A 51 -24.23 -24.03 3.30
C ASP A 51 -25.23 -24.24 4.45
N ALA A 52 -25.12 -25.34 5.20
CA ALA A 52 -25.69 -25.46 6.55
C ALA A 52 -24.82 -24.64 7.53
N GLU A 53 -24.74 -23.34 7.28
CA GLU A 53 -23.97 -22.42 8.12
C GLU A 53 -24.58 -22.43 9.51
N ALA A 54 -23.75 -22.75 10.51
CA ALA A 54 -24.22 -22.75 11.89
C ALA A 54 -24.77 -21.35 12.25
N PRO A 55 -25.97 -21.25 12.85
CA PRO A 55 -26.72 -20.00 13.00
C PRO A 55 -25.98 -18.90 13.78
N TYR A 56 -24.93 -19.25 14.53
CA TYR A 56 -24.11 -18.32 15.30
C TYR A 56 -22.98 -17.63 14.50
N ARG A 57 -22.70 -18.05 13.25
CA ARG A 57 -21.59 -17.49 12.45
C ARG A 57 -21.72 -15.99 12.17
N PRO A 58 -22.89 -15.45 11.76
CA PRO A 58 -23.04 -14.01 11.52
C PRO A 58 -22.85 -13.19 12.81
N LEU A 59 -23.36 -13.69 13.94
CA LEU A 59 -23.21 -13.05 15.24
C LEU A 59 -21.72 -12.94 15.63
N LEU A 60 -20.97 -14.03 15.48
CA LEU A 60 -19.53 -14.02 15.71
C LEU A 60 -18.81 -13.05 14.77
N GLY A 61 -19.25 -12.96 13.50
CA GLY A 61 -18.74 -11.99 12.52
C GLY A 61 -18.88 -10.55 12.98
N TRP A 62 -20.03 -10.18 13.55
CA TRP A 62 -20.27 -8.86 14.14
C TRP A 62 -19.41 -8.63 15.38
N VAL A 63 -19.33 -9.61 16.29
CA VAL A 63 -18.52 -9.49 17.52
C VAL A 63 -17.05 -9.22 17.19
N LEU A 64 -16.47 -9.92 16.21
CA LEU A 64 -15.09 -9.70 15.78
C LEU A 64 -14.86 -8.34 15.08
N LEU A 65 -15.91 -7.74 14.54
CA LEU A 65 -15.86 -6.43 13.88
C LEU A 65 -15.93 -5.26 14.86
N VAL A 66 -16.59 -5.43 16.02
CA VAL A 66 -16.81 -4.37 17.02
C VAL A 66 -15.53 -3.60 17.39
N PRO A 67 -14.37 -4.24 17.70
CA PRO A 67 -13.17 -3.50 18.08
C PRO A 67 -12.70 -2.51 17.01
N ALA A 68 -12.76 -2.90 15.74
CA ALA A 68 -12.36 -2.03 14.63
C ALA A 68 -13.34 -0.88 14.43
N VAL A 69 -14.64 -1.10 14.59
CA VAL A 69 -15.66 -0.03 14.50
C VAL A 69 -15.52 0.96 15.65
N VAL A 70 -15.30 0.48 16.89
CA VAL A 70 -15.05 1.34 18.04
C VAL A 70 -13.81 2.20 17.82
N LEU A 71 -12.70 1.61 17.37
CA LEU A 71 -11.49 2.38 17.06
C LEU A 71 -11.66 3.32 15.85
N LEU A 72 -12.50 2.99 14.87
CA LEU A 72 -12.83 3.89 13.76
C LEU A 72 -13.52 5.15 14.28
N VAL A 73 -14.50 4.97 15.16
CA VAL A 73 -15.21 6.09 15.77
C VAL A 73 -14.25 6.90 16.65
N TRP A 74 -13.48 6.23 17.51
CA TRP A 74 -12.61 6.87 18.50
C TRP A 74 -11.39 7.56 17.89
N GLN A 75 -10.68 6.91 16.95
CA GLN A 75 -9.40 7.40 16.43
C GLN A 75 -9.52 8.18 15.11
N LEU A 76 -10.64 8.04 14.37
CA LEU A 76 -10.84 8.76 13.12
C LEU A 76 -12.08 9.65 13.16
N ALA A 77 -13.28 9.12 13.39
CA ALA A 77 -14.50 9.90 13.21
C ALA A 77 -14.59 11.08 14.21
N ILE A 78 -14.42 10.82 15.51
CA ILE A 78 -14.48 11.85 16.55
C ILE A 78 -13.36 12.89 16.35
N PRO A 79 -12.07 12.52 16.18
CA PRO A 79 -11.01 13.50 15.94
C PRO A 79 -11.24 14.30 14.66
N THR A 80 -11.73 13.69 13.59
CA THR A 80 -12.02 14.41 12.35
C THR A 80 -13.12 15.44 12.55
N LEU A 81 -14.23 15.07 13.20
CA LEU A 81 -15.32 16.02 13.50
C LEU A 81 -14.84 17.15 14.41
N ARG A 82 -14.00 16.85 15.40
CA ARG A 82 -13.39 17.86 16.26
C ARG A 82 -12.41 18.75 15.51
N THR A 83 -11.66 18.23 14.54
CA THR A 83 -10.78 19.05 13.69
C THR A 83 -11.61 20.02 12.86
N GLN A 84 -12.75 19.58 12.30
CA GLN A 84 -13.67 20.46 11.57
C GLN A 84 -14.28 21.52 12.49
N ALA A 85 -14.68 21.15 13.71
CA ALA A 85 -15.20 22.13 14.68
C ALA A 85 -14.12 23.16 15.08
N LEU A 86 -12.91 22.69 15.38
CA LEU A 86 -11.78 23.54 15.74
C LEU A 86 -11.37 24.46 14.58
N ALA A 87 -11.49 24.00 13.33
CA ALA A 87 -11.24 24.81 12.14
C ALA A 87 -12.17 26.02 12.03
N THR A 88 -13.33 26.01 12.70
CA THR A 88 -14.29 27.13 12.70
C THR A 88 -14.14 28.06 13.91
N GLN A 89 -13.10 27.85 14.72
CA GLN A 89 -12.84 28.60 15.94
C GLN A 89 -11.47 29.30 15.86
N ASP A 90 -11.36 30.48 16.44
CA ASP A 90 -10.08 31.16 16.70
C ASP A 90 -9.49 30.61 18.00
N VAL A 91 -8.72 29.53 17.90
CA VAL A 91 -8.08 28.88 19.04
C VAL A 91 -6.58 29.01 18.93
N GLN A 92 -6.00 29.76 19.86
CA GLN A 92 -4.56 29.91 19.99
C GLN A 92 -4.01 28.95 21.05
N MET A 93 -2.78 28.46 20.85
CA MET A 93 -2.12 27.55 21.81
C MET A 93 -1.85 28.26 23.14
N VAL A 94 -1.54 29.56 23.12
CA VAL A 94 -1.37 30.42 24.29
C VAL A 94 -2.44 31.50 24.22
N PRO A 95 -3.52 31.44 25.01
CA PRO A 95 -4.59 32.42 24.94
C PRO A 95 -4.10 33.77 25.48
N LEU A 96 -3.70 34.67 24.56
CA LEU A 96 -3.39 36.06 24.86
C LEU A 96 -4.69 36.79 25.15
N GLY A 97 -5.06 36.91 26.43
CA GLY A 97 -6.26 37.63 26.87
C GLY A 97 -7.44 36.76 27.30
N GLY A 98 -7.25 35.45 27.47
CA GLY A 98 -8.27 34.56 28.05
C GLY A 98 -9.49 34.29 27.16
N SER A 99 -9.43 34.62 25.86
CA SER A 99 -10.50 34.27 24.92
C SER A 99 -10.60 32.75 24.82
N GLN A 100 -11.76 32.22 25.21
CA GLN A 100 -12.12 30.84 24.94
C GLN A 100 -12.68 30.80 23.52
N GLY A 101 -11.84 30.42 22.55
CA GLY A 101 -12.22 30.04 21.18
C GLY A 101 -13.44 30.75 20.59
N GLU A 102 -13.27 31.94 20.01
CA GLU A 102 -14.38 32.62 19.33
C GLU A 102 -14.75 31.88 18.03
N PHE A 103 -16.04 31.77 17.71
CA PHE A 103 -16.49 31.16 16.46
C PHE A 103 -16.28 32.13 15.30
N VAL A 104 -15.37 31.79 14.39
CA VAL A 104 -15.00 32.58 13.20
C VAL A 104 -15.54 31.98 11.89
N GLY A 105 -16.37 30.94 11.98
CA GLY A 105 -17.01 30.34 10.81
C GLY A 105 -16.02 29.76 9.80
N LEU A 106 -16.01 30.27 8.57
CA LEU A 106 -15.13 29.77 7.49
C LEU A 106 -13.89 30.62 7.27
N ASP A 107 -13.65 31.65 8.08
CA ASP A 107 -12.59 32.63 7.86
C ASP A 107 -11.20 31.98 7.87
N ASN A 108 -10.97 31.01 8.76
CA ASN A 108 -9.72 30.23 8.78
C ASN A 108 -9.45 29.49 7.47
N TYR A 109 -10.48 28.96 6.78
CA TYR A 109 -10.28 28.28 5.49
C TYR A 109 -9.91 29.27 4.38
N VAL A 110 -10.56 30.43 4.38
CA VAL A 110 -10.26 31.53 3.45
C VAL A 110 -8.84 32.03 3.69
N GLU A 111 -8.45 32.19 4.96
CA GLU A 111 -7.13 32.63 5.36
C GLU A 111 -6.04 31.61 4.98
N VAL A 112 -6.24 30.31 5.22
CA VAL A 112 -5.30 29.27 4.74
C VAL A 112 -5.10 29.39 3.24
N LEU A 113 -6.18 29.51 2.46
CA LEU A 113 -6.09 29.65 1.01
C LEU A 113 -5.47 30.98 0.57
N ALA A 114 -5.69 32.07 1.30
CA ALA A 114 -5.10 33.37 1.02
C ALA A 114 -3.59 33.39 1.32
N LEU A 115 -3.17 32.78 2.44
CA LEU A 115 -1.78 32.67 2.87
C LEU A 115 -0.94 31.82 1.92
N THR A 116 -1.49 30.71 1.44
CA THR A 116 -0.72 29.74 0.63
C THR A 116 -0.97 29.84 -0.86
N GLY A 117 -2.11 30.43 -1.26
CA GLY A 117 -2.67 30.22 -2.58
C GLY A 117 -2.95 28.73 -2.86
N LEU A 118 -3.08 28.38 -4.14
CA LEU A 118 -3.27 26.99 -4.59
C LEU A 118 -1.95 26.26 -4.87
N GLY A 119 -0.82 26.98 -4.90
CA GLY A 119 0.49 26.44 -5.29
C GLY A 119 0.91 25.19 -4.49
N PRO A 120 0.91 25.24 -3.15
CA PRO A 120 1.26 24.09 -2.30
C PRO A 120 0.35 22.87 -2.51
N TRP A 121 -0.93 23.09 -2.78
CA TRP A 121 -1.90 22.02 -3.05
C TRP A 121 -1.62 21.32 -4.38
N PHE A 122 -1.35 22.07 -5.45
CA PHE A 122 -0.93 21.50 -6.73
C PHE A 122 0.45 20.82 -6.61
N GLY A 123 1.40 21.44 -5.92
CA GLY A 123 2.72 20.88 -5.66
C GLY A 123 2.65 19.54 -4.92
N ALA A 124 1.76 19.42 -3.94
CA ALA A 124 1.49 18.18 -3.22
C ALA A 124 0.90 17.08 -4.12
N VAL A 125 -0.04 17.42 -5.00
CA VAL A 125 -0.57 16.46 -5.99
C VAL A 125 0.56 15.98 -6.92
N VAL A 126 1.40 16.88 -7.43
CA VAL A 126 2.55 16.51 -8.28
C VAL A 126 3.54 15.63 -7.52
N MET A 127 3.88 15.99 -6.28
CA MET A 127 4.76 15.20 -5.42
C MET A 127 4.23 13.80 -5.17
N GLY A 128 2.91 13.63 -5.06
CA GLY A 128 2.30 12.33 -4.85
C GLY A 128 2.11 11.51 -6.13
N VAL A 129 1.62 12.13 -7.20
CA VAL A 129 1.28 11.45 -8.45
C VAL A 129 2.52 11.06 -9.24
N LEU A 130 3.54 11.92 -9.33
CA LEU A 130 4.70 11.67 -10.20
C LEU A 130 5.52 10.44 -9.75
N PRO A 131 5.95 10.31 -8.48
CA PRO A 131 6.65 9.11 -8.02
C PRO A 131 5.78 7.86 -8.11
N THR A 132 4.46 8.03 -7.92
CA THR A 132 3.49 6.95 -8.05
C THR A 132 3.41 6.43 -9.48
N LEU A 133 3.31 7.32 -10.48
CA LEU A 133 3.29 6.96 -11.89
C LEU A 133 4.59 6.29 -12.34
N VAL A 134 5.74 6.86 -11.95
CA VAL A 134 7.05 6.28 -12.24
C VAL A 134 7.17 4.89 -11.61
N GLY A 135 6.80 4.76 -10.34
CA GLY A 135 6.80 3.49 -9.64
C GLY A 135 5.87 2.46 -10.30
N LEU A 136 4.61 2.84 -10.60
CA LEU A 136 3.65 1.98 -11.30
C LEU A 136 4.22 1.48 -12.64
N GLY A 137 4.81 2.37 -13.44
CA GLY A 137 5.42 2.00 -14.73
C GLY A 137 6.54 0.98 -14.57
N ILE A 138 7.50 1.24 -13.67
CA ILE A 138 8.60 0.33 -13.36
C ILE A 138 8.06 -1.00 -12.82
N GLY A 139 7.12 -0.96 -11.88
CA GLY A 139 6.55 -2.13 -11.24
C GLY A 139 5.78 -3.02 -12.20
N VAL A 140 5.00 -2.46 -13.12
CA VAL A 140 4.31 -3.24 -14.16
C VAL A 140 5.33 -3.98 -15.04
N VAL A 141 6.41 -3.32 -15.46
CA VAL A 141 7.49 -3.95 -16.24
C VAL A 141 8.15 -5.09 -15.45
N VAL A 142 8.50 -4.86 -14.19
CA VAL A 142 9.10 -5.89 -13.31
C VAL A 142 8.13 -7.06 -13.11
N GLY A 143 6.85 -6.79 -12.87
CA GLY A 143 5.81 -7.82 -12.69
C GLY A 143 5.56 -8.65 -13.95
N LEU A 144 5.57 -8.03 -15.13
CA LEU A 144 5.49 -8.72 -16.43
C LEU A 144 6.69 -9.63 -16.65
N ALA A 145 7.90 -9.15 -16.34
CA ALA A 145 9.11 -9.96 -16.42
C ALA A 145 9.05 -11.15 -15.44
N GLN A 146 8.55 -10.91 -14.22
CA GLN A 146 8.43 -11.91 -13.17
C GLN A 146 7.39 -13.00 -13.48
N ALA A 147 6.28 -12.66 -14.15
CA ALA A 147 5.29 -13.65 -14.57
C ALA A 147 5.85 -14.69 -15.55
N ARG A 148 6.93 -14.36 -16.27
CA ARG A 148 7.61 -15.26 -17.21
C ARG A 148 8.72 -16.11 -16.57
N THR A 149 8.97 -15.96 -15.27
CA THR A 149 10.07 -16.66 -14.58
C THR A 149 9.66 -18.01 -14.01
N GLY A 150 10.61 -18.94 -13.95
CA GLY A 150 10.45 -20.22 -13.23
C GLY A 150 10.28 -20.02 -11.72
N ALA A 151 9.82 -21.05 -11.00
CA ALA A 151 9.43 -20.93 -9.59
C ALA A 151 10.57 -20.50 -8.64
N SER A 152 11.81 -20.91 -8.90
CA SER A 152 12.99 -20.52 -8.10
C SER A 152 13.39 -19.06 -8.34
N ALA A 153 13.57 -18.68 -9.61
CA ALA A 153 13.86 -17.31 -10.01
C ALA A 153 12.73 -16.34 -9.60
N GLY A 154 11.48 -16.78 -9.68
CA GLY A 154 10.33 -16.03 -9.22
C GLY A 154 10.37 -15.76 -7.71
N ARG A 155 10.72 -16.76 -6.89
CA ARG A 155 10.93 -16.58 -5.44
C ARG A 155 12.05 -15.59 -5.16
N LEU A 156 13.19 -15.71 -5.83
CA LEU A 156 14.29 -14.75 -5.69
C LEU A 156 13.84 -13.34 -6.06
N ALA A 157 13.09 -13.16 -7.15
CA ALA A 157 12.54 -11.87 -7.53
C ALA A 157 11.65 -11.25 -6.43
N TYR A 158 10.78 -12.04 -5.77
CA TYR A 158 10.01 -11.55 -4.62
C TYR A 158 10.90 -11.19 -3.43
N VAL A 159 11.93 -11.98 -3.12
CA VAL A 159 12.90 -11.64 -2.06
C VAL A 159 13.53 -10.29 -2.35
N LEU A 160 14.01 -10.09 -3.58
CA LEU A 160 14.63 -8.84 -4.00
C LEU A 160 13.65 -7.65 -3.90
N LEU A 161 12.39 -7.83 -4.32
CA LEU A 161 11.34 -6.82 -4.16
C LEU A 161 11.09 -6.45 -2.69
N GLY A 162 11.03 -7.44 -1.80
CA GLY A 162 10.89 -7.23 -0.36
C GLY A 162 12.08 -6.48 0.23
N VAL A 163 13.29 -6.86 -0.17
CA VAL A 163 14.53 -6.18 0.25
C VAL A 163 14.56 -4.73 -0.25
N SER A 164 14.13 -4.44 -1.49
CA SER A 164 14.04 -3.06 -2.01
C SER A 164 13.17 -2.16 -1.13
N LEU A 165 12.10 -2.70 -0.55
CA LEU A 165 11.21 -1.95 0.32
C LEU A 165 11.87 -1.50 1.63
N ALA A 166 12.89 -2.23 2.12
CA ALA A 166 13.67 -1.83 3.28
C ALA A 166 14.51 -0.56 3.03
N PHE A 167 14.76 -0.20 1.77
CA PHE A 167 15.47 1.03 1.40
C PHE A 167 14.53 2.25 1.27
N VAL A 168 13.22 2.08 1.49
CA VAL A 168 12.26 3.19 1.55
C VAL A 168 12.32 3.82 2.94
N ALA A 169 13.31 4.69 3.17
CA ALA A 169 13.58 5.34 4.46
C ALA A 169 13.43 6.87 4.34
N PRO A 170 12.20 7.41 4.26
CA PRO A 170 11.98 8.78 3.80
C PRO A 170 12.65 9.87 4.62
N LEU A 171 12.66 9.75 5.95
CA LEU A 171 13.34 10.71 6.81
C LEU A 171 14.86 10.59 6.67
N SER A 172 15.38 9.38 6.77
CA SER A 172 16.83 9.14 6.71
C SER A 172 17.43 9.55 5.37
N ALA A 173 16.75 9.23 4.26
CA ALA A 173 17.16 9.63 2.93
C ALA A 173 17.03 11.15 2.72
N ALA A 174 15.92 11.76 3.14
CA ALA A 174 15.74 13.21 3.01
C ALA A 174 16.83 13.99 3.76
N LEU A 175 17.15 13.59 4.99
CA LEU A 175 18.24 14.19 5.78
C LEU A 175 19.60 14.02 5.09
N ALA A 176 19.86 12.87 4.48
CA ALA A 176 21.11 12.63 3.76
C ALA A 176 21.25 13.47 2.48
N TYR A 177 20.14 13.76 1.78
CA TYR A 177 20.16 14.56 0.56
C TYR A 177 20.12 16.07 0.82
N LEU A 178 19.29 16.51 1.76
CA LEU A 178 18.96 17.91 2.03
C LEU A 178 19.71 18.49 3.24
N GLY A 179 20.32 17.65 4.08
CA GLY A 179 21.08 18.13 5.23
C GLY A 179 22.28 18.99 4.84
N PRO A 180 22.94 19.66 5.82
CA PRO A 180 24.07 20.57 5.56
C PRO A 180 25.24 19.89 4.83
N ALA A 181 25.45 18.60 5.10
CA ALA A 181 26.45 17.79 4.41
C ALA A 181 25.91 17.08 3.15
N GLY A 182 24.63 17.24 2.83
CA GLY A 182 23.93 16.56 1.74
C GLY A 182 24.23 17.14 0.37
N LEU A 183 24.01 16.31 -0.66
CA LEU A 183 24.35 16.61 -2.04
C LEU A 183 23.67 17.88 -2.56
N ILE A 184 22.43 18.12 -2.15
CA ILE A 184 21.64 19.28 -2.56
C ILE A 184 21.94 20.48 -1.64
N GLY A 185 22.08 20.24 -0.32
CA GLY A 185 22.42 21.28 0.65
C GLY A 185 23.75 21.98 0.36
N ARG A 186 24.75 21.25 -0.16
CA ARG A 186 26.06 21.80 -0.55
C ARG A 186 26.00 22.70 -1.80
N VAL A 187 25.05 22.46 -2.70
CA VAL A 187 24.93 23.20 -3.97
C VAL A 187 24.06 24.45 -3.82
N GLY A 188 23.09 24.44 -2.89
CA GLY A 188 22.05 25.47 -2.78
C GLY A 188 22.40 26.77 -2.04
N GLY A 189 23.61 26.90 -1.47
CA GLY A 189 24.12 28.16 -0.90
C GLY A 189 23.08 28.98 -0.11
N GLY A 190 22.57 28.46 1.01
CA GLY A 190 21.73 29.19 1.98
C GLY A 190 20.34 29.64 1.51
N SER A 191 20.00 29.51 0.22
CA SER A 191 18.69 29.90 -0.31
C SER A 191 17.69 28.73 -0.24
N SER A 192 16.43 29.03 0.06
CA SER A 192 15.33 28.06 0.15
C SER A 192 15.28 27.21 -1.13
N LEU A 193 15.55 25.91 -1.01
CA LEU A 193 15.67 24.99 -2.15
C LEU A 193 14.39 24.91 -2.99
N GLY A 194 13.23 25.30 -2.43
CA GLY A 194 11.97 25.38 -3.15
C GLY A 194 11.40 24.01 -3.50
N LEU A 195 10.29 23.99 -4.26
CA LEU A 195 9.54 22.77 -4.58
C LEU A 195 10.30 21.78 -5.48
N GLY A 196 11.21 22.27 -6.34
CA GLY A 196 11.91 21.41 -7.32
C GLY A 196 12.76 20.31 -6.67
N PRO A 197 13.75 20.65 -5.82
CA PRO A 197 14.55 19.67 -5.08
C PRO A 197 13.71 18.77 -4.18
N ALA A 198 12.64 19.29 -3.56
CA ALA A 198 11.71 18.48 -2.79
C ALA A 198 11.04 17.39 -3.64
N ILE A 199 10.58 17.73 -4.86
CA ILE A 199 10.00 16.78 -5.81
C ILE A 199 11.04 15.73 -6.23
N VAL A 200 12.29 16.14 -6.50
CA VAL A 200 13.36 15.20 -6.88
C VAL A 200 13.66 14.22 -5.75
N VAL A 201 13.82 14.70 -4.52
CA VAL A 201 14.06 13.83 -3.36
C VAL A 201 12.86 12.94 -3.10
N ALA A 202 11.63 13.47 -3.18
CA ALA A 202 10.41 12.67 -3.06
C ALA A 202 10.34 11.57 -4.12
N LEU A 203 10.68 11.88 -5.37
CA LEU A 203 10.75 10.92 -6.47
C LEU A 203 11.75 9.81 -6.15
N LEU A 204 12.97 10.17 -5.75
CA LEU A 204 14.03 9.23 -5.41
C LEU A 204 13.65 8.30 -4.25
N VAL A 205 12.97 8.84 -3.24
CA VAL A 205 12.64 8.10 -2.02
C VAL A 205 11.41 7.21 -2.17
N TRP A 206 10.36 7.70 -2.83
CA TRP A 206 9.03 7.10 -2.72
C TRP A 206 8.65 6.19 -3.88
N PHE A 207 9.29 6.27 -5.05
CA PHE A 207 8.89 5.49 -6.22
C PHE A 207 8.97 3.96 -6.01
N VAL A 208 9.82 3.49 -5.09
CA VAL A 208 10.05 2.05 -4.85
C VAL A 208 8.81 1.37 -4.30
N LEU A 209 8.06 2.02 -3.39
CA LEU A 209 6.85 1.47 -2.79
C LEU A 209 5.76 1.11 -3.84
N PRO A 210 5.30 2.05 -4.70
CA PRO A 210 4.36 1.74 -5.77
C PRO A 210 4.95 0.79 -6.82
N ALA A 211 6.27 0.82 -7.07
CA ALA A 211 6.92 -0.15 -7.96
C ALA A 211 6.83 -1.59 -7.43
N VAL A 212 7.14 -1.80 -6.15
CA VAL A 212 7.03 -3.11 -5.50
C VAL A 212 5.58 -3.59 -5.49
N LEU A 213 4.63 -2.73 -5.13
CA LEU A 213 3.20 -3.06 -5.13
C LEU A 213 2.71 -3.46 -6.53
N ALA A 214 3.02 -2.65 -7.54
CA ALA A 214 2.64 -2.95 -8.93
C ALA A 214 3.29 -4.22 -9.45
N ALA A 215 4.56 -4.49 -9.11
CA ALA A 215 5.25 -5.73 -9.49
C ALA A 215 4.59 -6.97 -8.88
N VAL A 216 4.28 -6.93 -7.59
CA VAL A 216 3.61 -8.05 -6.88
C VAL A 216 2.23 -8.31 -7.44
N VAL A 217 1.42 -7.28 -7.62
CA VAL A 217 0.04 -7.46 -8.11
C VAL A 217 0.03 -7.88 -9.58
N THR A 218 0.83 -7.22 -10.43
CA THR A 218 0.93 -7.59 -11.85
C THR A 218 1.36 -9.06 -11.99
N SER A 219 2.40 -9.49 -11.28
CA SER A 219 2.84 -10.88 -11.33
C SER A 219 1.81 -11.86 -10.77
N ALA A 220 1.08 -11.49 -9.71
CA ALA A 220 0.01 -12.31 -9.14
C ALA A 220 -1.23 -12.42 -10.06
N SER A 221 -1.57 -11.35 -10.77
CA SER A 221 -2.64 -11.30 -11.78
C SER A 221 -2.32 -12.19 -12.99
N LEU A 222 -1.08 -12.09 -13.50
CA LEU A 222 -0.62 -12.83 -14.68
C LEU A 222 -0.53 -14.35 -14.46
N ARG A 223 -0.45 -14.80 -13.21
CA ARG A 223 -0.47 -16.23 -12.83
C ARG A 223 -1.88 -16.82 -12.74
N GLY A 224 -2.93 -16.00 -12.80
CA GLY A 224 -4.31 -16.46 -12.86
C GLY A 224 -4.77 -16.82 -14.28
N ASP A 225 -6.07 -17.08 -14.46
CA ASP A 225 -6.71 -17.48 -15.73
C ASP A 225 -6.71 -16.40 -16.84
N GLY A 226 -5.80 -15.43 -16.77
CA GLY A 226 -5.61 -14.40 -17.79
C GLY A 226 -5.46 -12.99 -17.24
N VAL A 227 -4.74 -12.16 -17.98
CA VAL A 227 -4.51 -10.74 -17.70
C VAL A 227 -5.80 -9.97 -17.96
N GLY A 228 -6.67 -9.88 -16.96
CA GLY A 228 -7.74 -8.90 -17.04
C GLY A 228 -7.11 -7.51 -16.96
N GLY A 229 -7.02 -6.77 -18.07
CA GLY A 229 -6.56 -5.36 -18.07
C GLY A 229 -7.27 -4.52 -17.00
N THR A 230 -8.52 -4.88 -16.67
CA THR A 230 -9.29 -4.35 -15.54
C THR A 230 -8.55 -4.40 -14.19
N GLN A 231 -7.83 -5.47 -13.86
CA GLN A 231 -7.15 -5.60 -12.56
C GLN A 231 -6.00 -4.59 -12.44
N LEU A 232 -5.22 -4.42 -13.51
CA LEU A 232 -4.14 -3.44 -13.58
C LEU A 232 -4.69 -2.01 -13.54
N VAL A 233 -5.81 -1.75 -14.22
CA VAL A 233 -6.48 -0.44 -14.19
C VAL A 233 -6.99 -0.12 -12.78
N VAL A 234 -7.66 -1.05 -12.13
CA VAL A 234 -8.16 -0.88 -10.76
C VAL A 234 -7.00 -0.61 -9.80
N LEU A 235 -5.93 -1.39 -9.88
CA LEU A 235 -4.74 -1.17 -9.07
C LEU A 235 -4.11 0.21 -9.34
N GLY A 236 -3.96 0.57 -10.61
CA GLY A 236 -3.41 1.86 -11.03
C GLY A 236 -4.21 3.01 -10.46
N ILE A 237 -5.54 2.96 -10.57
CA ILE A 237 -6.46 3.99 -10.01
C ILE A 237 -6.30 4.07 -8.49
N VAL A 238 -6.39 2.94 -7.78
CA VAL A 238 -6.29 2.91 -6.30
C VAL A 238 -4.94 3.43 -5.82
N THR A 239 -3.86 3.03 -6.51
CA THR A 239 -2.49 3.44 -6.18
C THR A 239 -2.28 4.93 -6.47
N LEU A 240 -2.83 5.45 -7.58
CA LEU A 240 -2.80 6.88 -7.91
C LEU A 240 -3.57 7.73 -6.89
N LEU A 241 -4.77 7.29 -6.49
CA LEU A 241 -5.54 7.96 -5.44
C LEU A 241 -4.80 7.96 -4.10
N GLY A 242 -4.13 6.85 -3.77
CA GLY A 242 -3.23 6.77 -2.62
C GLY A 242 -2.05 7.74 -2.75
N GLY A 243 -1.47 7.87 -3.94
CA GLY A 243 -0.41 8.84 -4.24
C GLY A 243 -0.86 10.29 -4.02
N VAL A 244 -2.05 10.67 -4.50
CA VAL A 244 -2.63 12.00 -4.28
C VAL A 244 -2.82 12.29 -2.78
N ALA A 245 -3.45 11.35 -2.06
CA ALA A 245 -3.68 11.50 -0.63
C ALA A 245 -2.36 11.56 0.16
N TRP A 246 -1.36 10.77 -0.21
CA TRP A 246 -0.02 10.80 0.37
C TRP A 246 0.67 12.14 0.10
N GLY A 247 0.60 12.65 -1.13
CA GLY A 247 1.17 13.93 -1.51
C GLY A 247 0.66 15.09 -0.65
N ALA A 248 -0.66 15.16 -0.44
CA ALA A 248 -1.31 16.15 0.44
C ALA A 248 -0.83 16.06 1.90
N GLN A 249 -0.48 14.85 2.36
CA GLN A 249 -0.03 14.55 3.72
C GLN A 249 1.49 14.52 3.88
N SER A 250 2.23 14.74 2.79
CA SER A 250 3.69 14.65 2.81
C SER A 250 4.28 15.80 3.63
N PHE A 251 5.05 15.45 4.66
CA PHE A 251 5.61 16.40 5.61
C PHE A 251 7.14 16.42 5.61
N VAL A 252 7.77 15.24 5.69
CA VAL A 252 9.21 15.08 5.92
C VAL A 252 10.08 15.82 4.90
N VAL A 253 9.93 15.49 3.60
CA VAL A 253 10.74 16.11 2.54
C VAL A 253 10.41 17.61 2.40
N PRO A 254 9.14 18.04 2.35
CA PRO A 254 8.79 19.46 2.32
C PRO A 254 9.34 20.26 3.50
N PHE A 255 9.22 19.75 4.72
CA PHE A 255 9.72 20.39 5.94
C PHE A 255 11.24 20.64 5.84
N LEU A 256 12.01 19.62 5.45
CA LEU A 256 13.48 19.73 5.34
C LEU A 256 13.93 20.60 4.16
N ALA A 257 13.16 20.62 3.07
CA ALA A 257 13.43 21.46 1.90
C ALA A 257 12.92 22.90 2.05
N ASN A 258 12.22 23.20 3.15
CA ASN A 258 11.43 24.42 3.34
C ASN A 258 10.49 24.67 2.14
N ALA A 259 9.86 23.61 1.64
CA ALA A 259 8.89 23.65 0.56
C ALA A 259 7.48 23.58 1.14
N GLU A 260 6.57 24.39 0.60
CA GLU A 260 5.20 24.41 1.08
C GLU A 260 4.40 23.23 0.54
N THR A 261 3.90 22.38 1.45
CA THR A 261 2.83 21.41 1.21
C THR A 261 1.70 21.64 2.20
N PRO A 262 0.48 21.14 1.95
CA PRO A 262 -0.63 21.31 2.87
C PRO A 262 -0.33 20.84 4.30
N ALA A 263 0.32 19.68 4.46
CA ALA A 263 0.72 19.19 5.78
C ALA A 263 1.74 20.10 6.48
N PHE A 264 2.71 20.66 5.74
CA PHE A 264 3.65 21.63 6.29
C PHE A 264 2.98 22.95 6.65
N VAL A 265 2.02 23.42 5.85
CA VAL A 265 1.21 24.60 6.15
C VAL A 265 0.44 24.40 7.44
N ALA A 266 -0.28 23.28 7.56
CA ALA A 266 -1.05 22.97 8.77
C ALA A 266 -0.15 22.91 10.01
N TYR A 267 1.08 22.39 9.86
CA TYR A 267 2.05 22.35 10.95
C TYR A 267 2.55 23.75 11.30
N ARG A 268 2.88 24.56 10.29
CA ARG A 268 3.38 25.92 10.45
C ARG A 268 2.35 26.81 11.14
N THR A 269 1.11 26.82 10.67
CA THR A 269 0.04 27.64 11.29
C THR A 269 -0.31 27.12 12.67
N GLY A 270 -0.53 25.81 12.81
CA GLY A 270 -0.91 25.17 14.07
C GLY A 270 0.12 25.30 15.20
N PHE A 271 1.40 25.07 14.89
CA PHE A 271 2.43 24.85 15.91
C PHE A 271 3.54 25.89 15.89
N ILE A 272 3.93 26.41 14.73
CA ILE A 272 4.96 27.47 14.66
C ILE A 272 4.32 28.83 14.96
N MET A 273 3.15 29.11 14.39
CA MET A 273 2.41 30.36 14.62
C MET A 273 1.46 30.28 15.83
N ALA A 274 1.37 29.10 16.47
CA ALA A 274 0.53 28.85 17.65
C ALA A 274 -0.98 29.11 17.42
N ASP A 275 -1.45 29.01 16.17
CA ASP A 275 -2.85 29.16 15.79
C ASP A 275 -3.46 27.80 15.40
N LEU A 276 -4.06 27.16 16.40
CA LEU A 276 -4.64 25.82 16.25
C LEU A 276 -5.91 25.84 15.39
N GLY A 277 -6.65 26.95 15.34
CA GLY A 277 -7.81 27.11 14.49
C GLY A 277 -7.43 27.07 13.02
N LEU A 278 -6.47 27.91 12.63
CA LEU A 278 -5.93 27.97 11.28
C LEU A 278 -5.22 26.67 10.89
N GLY A 279 -4.46 26.07 11.82
CA GLY A 279 -3.87 24.74 11.64
C GLY A 279 -4.91 23.64 11.42
N ALA A 280 -6.01 23.67 12.18
CA ALA A 280 -7.10 22.72 12.05
C ALA A 280 -7.84 22.86 10.71
N ALA A 281 -8.01 24.09 10.19
CA ALA A 281 -8.60 24.31 8.87
C ALA A 281 -7.76 23.67 7.75
N ALA A 282 -6.44 23.85 7.78
CA ALA A 282 -5.55 23.19 6.84
C ALA A 282 -5.58 21.66 6.98
N SER A 283 -5.55 21.13 8.21
CA SER A 283 -5.72 19.68 8.48
C SER A 283 -7.06 19.13 7.99
N ALA A 284 -8.16 19.88 8.19
CA ALA A 284 -9.50 19.52 7.73
C ALA A 284 -9.57 19.41 6.20
N MET A 285 -8.95 20.34 5.47
CA MET A 285 -8.85 20.28 4.01
C MET A 285 -8.06 19.06 3.52
N ILE A 286 -6.94 18.73 4.18
CA ILE A 286 -6.16 17.50 3.88
C ILE A 286 -7.03 16.25 4.13
N GLY A 287 -7.75 16.23 5.25
CA GLY A 287 -8.68 15.15 5.59
C GLY A 287 -9.80 14.97 4.57
N ALA A 288 -10.33 16.07 4.02
CA ALA A 288 -11.33 16.02 2.96
C ALA A 288 -10.76 15.36 1.68
N ILE A 289 -9.57 15.76 1.23
CA ILE A 289 -8.90 15.14 0.08
C ILE A 289 -8.67 13.65 0.31
N ALA A 290 -8.12 13.27 1.47
CA ALA A 290 -7.85 11.88 1.82
C ALA A 290 -9.15 11.05 1.90
N THR A 291 -10.23 11.63 2.45
CA THR A 291 -11.56 10.99 2.54
C THR A 291 -12.10 10.70 1.15
N VAL A 292 -12.10 11.69 0.25
CA VAL A 292 -12.61 11.52 -1.12
C VAL A 292 -11.80 10.45 -1.86
N CYS A 293 -10.47 10.53 -1.81
CA CYS A 293 -9.61 9.51 -2.42
C CYS A 293 -9.87 8.10 -1.85
N GLY A 294 -10.04 7.98 -0.53
CA GLY A 294 -10.30 6.72 0.15
C GLY A 294 -11.65 6.10 -0.20
N VAL A 295 -12.71 6.90 -0.19
CA VAL A 295 -14.07 6.49 -0.59
C VAL A 295 -14.08 6.01 -2.04
N VAL A 296 -13.53 6.81 -2.97
CA VAL A 296 -13.48 6.45 -4.39
C VAL A 296 -12.66 5.17 -4.61
N ALA A 297 -11.49 5.05 -3.98
CA ALA A 297 -10.67 3.85 -4.08
C ALA A 297 -11.40 2.61 -3.55
N MET A 298 -12.11 2.72 -2.42
CA MET A 298 -12.89 1.60 -1.88
C MET A 298 -14.05 1.21 -2.79
N ILE A 299 -14.78 2.17 -3.34
CA ILE A 299 -15.85 1.90 -4.32
C ILE A 299 -15.28 1.16 -5.53
N VAL A 300 -14.14 1.60 -6.06
CA VAL A 300 -13.46 0.95 -7.19
C VAL A 300 -13.03 -0.49 -6.83
N LEU A 301 -12.50 -0.72 -5.63
CA LEU A 301 -12.11 -2.06 -5.14
C LEU A 301 -13.32 -3.00 -4.98
N VAL A 302 -14.41 -2.52 -4.37
CA VAL A 302 -15.62 -3.32 -4.14
C VAL A 302 -16.36 -3.58 -5.47
N ALA A 303 -16.52 -2.55 -6.31
CA ALA A 303 -17.23 -2.66 -7.58
C ALA A 303 -16.50 -3.53 -8.61
N SER A 304 -15.16 -3.55 -8.59
CA SER A 304 -14.36 -4.38 -9.48
C SER A 304 -14.43 -5.88 -9.17
N ARG A 305 -14.94 -6.26 -7.98
CA ARG A 305 -15.05 -7.65 -7.50
C ARG A 305 -13.72 -8.40 -7.61
N LEU A 306 -12.61 -7.71 -7.36
CA LEU A 306 -11.30 -8.34 -7.24
C LEU A 306 -11.30 -9.29 -6.04
N ARG A 307 -10.66 -10.44 -6.20
CA ARG A 307 -10.55 -11.45 -5.16
C ARG A 307 -9.11 -11.94 -5.09
N LEU A 308 -8.63 -12.15 -3.87
CA LEU A 308 -7.37 -12.84 -3.62
C LEU A 308 -7.60 -14.34 -3.60
N GLU A 309 -6.76 -15.12 -4.25
CA GLU A 309 -6.80 -16.59 -4.21
C GLU A 309 -5.44 -17.14 -3.79
N ILE A 310 -5.47 -18.27 -3.11
CA ILE A 310 -4.27 -18.99 -2.69
C ILE A 310 -4.19 -20.22 -3.58
N ALA A 311 -3.12 -20.32 -4.36
CA ALA A 311 -2.93 -21.47 -5.23
C ALA A 311 -2.83 -22.75 -4.38
N PRO A 312 -3.56 -23.83 -4.72
CA PRO A 312 -3.43 -25.10 -4.01
C PRO A 312 -2.00 -25.63 -4.16
N GLU A 313 -1.45 -26.14 -3.06
CA GLU A 313 -0.20 -26.87 -3.09
C GLU A 313 -0.47 -28.16 -3.87
N VAL A 314 0.11 -28.28 -5.07
CA VAL A 314 0.04 -29.52 -5.84
C VAL A 314 0.77 -30.58 -5.00
N ALA A 315 0.00 -31.34 -4.24
CA ALA A 315 0.51 -32.41 -3.42
C ALA A 315 1.14 -33.45 -4.36
N GLY A 316 2.47 -33.49 -4.41
CA GLY A 316 3.23 -34.57 -5.03
C GLY A 316 3.33 -34.51 -6.56
N ALA A 317 4.27 -33.71 -7.07
CA ALA A 317 4.98 -34.09 -8.31
C ALA A 317 5.88 -35.33 -8.08
N ASP A 318 6.06 -35.76 -6.83
CA ASP A 318 6.86 -36.93 -6.43
C ASP A 318 6.02 -38.23 -6.37
N GLY A 319 4.76 -38.23 -6.81
CA GLY A 319 3.83 -39.37 -6.73
C GLY A 319 3.38 -39.97 -8.07
N ALA A 320 3.95 -39.56 -9.21
CA ALA A 320 3.54 -40.05 -10.54
C ALA A 320 4.21 -41.39 -10.89
N ALA A 321 3.82 -42.45 -10.18
CA ALA A 321 3.91 -43.82 -10.65
C ALA A 321 2.53 -44.48 -10.43
N GLY A 322 1.68 -44.45 -11.46
CA GLY A 322 0.40 -45.17 -11.45
C GLY A 322 -0.84 -44.31 -11.63
N TYR A 323 -0.97 -43.59 -12.75
CA TYR A 323 -2.28 -43.25 -13.31
C TYR A 323 -2.16 -43.23 -14.84
N ASP A 324 -2.04 -44.44 -15.40
CA ASP A 324 -2.23 -44.67 -16.82
C ASP A 324 -3.74 -44.56 -17.11
N GLY A 325 -4.16 -43.59 -17.93
CA GLY A 325 -5.45 -43.73 -18.60
C GLY A 325 -6.27 -42.48 -18.93
N VAL A 326 -5.85 -41.25 -18.62
CA VAL A 326 -6.61 -40.06 -19.09
C VAL A 326 -5.79 -39.27 -20.10
N THR A 327 -6.34 -39.22 -21.30
CA THR A 327 -5.75 -38.74 -22.55
C THR A 327 -5.18 -37.33 -22.48
N ALA A 328 -3.91 -37.26 -22.87
CA ALA A 328 -3.12 -36.08 -23.11
C ALA A 328 -3.76 -35.17 -24.18
N GLY A 329 -4.12 -33.96 -23.77
CA GLY A 329 -4.70 -32.94 -24.64
C GLY A 329 -4.16 -31.53 -24.38
N ALA A 330 -2.91 -31.40 -23.94
CA ALA A 330 -2.04 -30.23 -24.07
C ALA A 330 -0.80 -30.48 -23.20
N ALA A 331 0.31 -30.90 -23.81
CA ALA A 331 1.57 -30.98 -23.11
C ALA A 331 1.90 -29.59 -22.52
N PRO A 332 2.20 -29.47 -21.22
CA PRO A 332 2.69 -28.22 -20.66
C PRO A 332 3.96 -27.85 -21.44
N THR A 333 3.89 -26.77 -22.20
CA THR A 333 5.03 -26.26 -22.95
C THR A 333 6.19 -26.08 -21.97
N PRO A 334 7.41 -26.52 -22.31
CA PRO A 334 8.54 -26.48 -21.39
C PRO A 334 8.71 -25.06 -20.89
N GLN A 335 8.52 -24.91 -19.58
CA GLN A 335 8.59 -23.66 -18.86
C GLN A 335 10.00 -23.10 -19.03
N ARG A 336 10.19 -22.21 -20.00
CA ARG A 336 11.48 -21.56 -20.27
C ARG A 336 11.99 -20.97 -18.96
N SER A 337 13.20 -21.36 -18.57
CA SER A 337 13.92 -20.92 -17.37
C SER A 337 14.32 -19.45 -17.47
N GLY A 338 13.35 -18.55 -17.58
CA GLY A 338 13.58 -17.12 -17.70
C GLY A 338 14.11 -16.56 -16.38
N VAL A 339 15.30 -15.97 -16.42
CA VAL A 339 15.91 -15.22 -15.30
C VAL A 339 15.45 -13.74 -15.29
N ALA A 340 14.71 -13.31 -16.32
CA ALA A 340 14.35 -11.91 -16.57
C ALA A 340 13.69 -11.20 -15.38
N GLY A 341 12.77 -11.85 -14.67
CA GLY A 341 12.13 -11.25 -13.49
C GLY A 341 13.07 -11.06 -12.30
N ALA A 342 14.00 -12.00 -12.08
CA ALA A 342 15.02 -11.84 -11.03
C ALA A 342 16.00 -10.71 -11.40
N VAL A 343 16.38 -10.59 -12.68
CA VAL A 343 17.20 -9.47 -13.17
C VAL A 343 16.47 -8.14 -13.00
N ALA A 344 15.19 -8.06 -13.38
CA ALA A 344 14.40 -6.83 -13.26
C ALA A 344 14.21 -6.40 -11.79
N ALA A 345 13.91 -7.35 -10.90
CA ALA A 345 13.83 -7.08 -9.45
C ALA A 345 15.20 -6.72 -8.86
N GLY A 346 16.27 -7.36 -9.31
CA GLY A 346 17.65 -7.03 -8.93
C GLY A 346 18.08 -5.64 -9.40
N ALA A 347 17.67 -5.23 -10.60
CA ALA A 347 17.89 -3.88 -11.11
C ALA A 347 17.13 -2.84 -10.28
N LEU A 348 15.87 -3.11 -9.92
CA LEU A 348 15.11 -2.23 -9.01
C LEU A 348 15.80 -2.11 -7.65
N LEU A 349 16.28 -3.23 -7.08
CA LEU A 349 17.04 -3.22 -5.84
C LEU A 349 18.33 -2.41 -5.97
N LEU A 350 19.08 -2.60 -7.06
CA LEU A 350 20.31 -1.85 -7.32
C LEU A 350 20.02 -0.34 -7.37
N VAL A 351 18.97 0.08 -8.08
CA VAL A 351 18.57 1.50 -8.11
C VAL A 351 18.20 1.97 -6.70
N ALA A 352 17.43 1.20 -5.93
CA ALA A 352 17.07 1.55 -4.55
C ALA A 352 18.31 1.71 -3.65
N VAL A 353 19.31 0.83 -3.77
CA VAL A 353 20.58 0.91 -3.04
C VAL A 353 21.41 2.13 -3.46
N VAL A 354 21.51 2.41 -4.77
CA VAL A 354 22.25 3.56 -5.29
C VAL A 354 21.62 4.87 -4.80
N VAL A 355 20.28 4.96 -4.81
CA VAL A 355 19.55 6.11 -4.28
C VAL A 355 19.68 6.21 -2.75
N ALA A 356 19.74 5.08 -2.05
CA ALA A 356 19.96 5.06 -0.61
C ALA A 356 21.41 5.39 -0.20
N LEU A 357 22.38 5.38 -1.12
CA LEU A 357 23.81 5.46 -0.81
C LEU A 357 24.20 6.65 0.08
N PRO A 358 23.71 7.90 -0.13
CA PRO A 358 24.04 9.02 0.74
C PRO A 358 23.63 8.82 2.21
N TRP A 359 22.57 8.04 2.44
CA TRP A 359 22.11 7.65 3.77
C TRP A 359 22.89 6.43 4.29
N LEU A 360 23.13 5.42 3.45
CA LEU A 360 23.82 4.18 3.85
C LEU A 360 25.23 4.43 4.38
N THR A 361 25.94 5.42 3.81
CA THR A 361 27.30 5.79 4.26
C THR A 361 27.33 6.42 5.65
N GLN A 362 26.17 6.82 6.20
CA GLN A 362 26.05 7.47 7.50
C GLN A 362 25.50 6.54 8.60
N LEU A 363 25.19 5.28 8.28
CA LEU A 363 24.62 4.32 9.24
C LEU A 363 25.52 4.01 10.44
N GLY A 364 26.83 4.17 10.29
CA GLY A 364 27.79 3.99 11.39
C GLY A 364 27.81 5.16 12.39
N ASN A 365 27.23 6.30 12.04
CA ASN A 365 27.25 7.48 12.89
C ASN A 365 26.11 7.46 13.90
N THR A 366 26.46 7.26 15.17
CA THR A 366 25.55 7.32 16.32
C THR A 366 25.91 8.44 17.30
N ALA A 367 26.80 9.35 16.89
CA ALA A 367 27.35 10.38 17.77
C ALA A 367 26.26 11.27 18.39
N GLY A 368 26.32 11.46 19.71
CA GLY A 368 25.38 12.30 20.45
C GLY A 368 24.00 11.67 20.71
N GLY A 369 23.76 10.43 20.27
CA GLY A 369 22.53 9.72 20.56
C GLY A 369 22.54 8.95 21.86
N GLN A 370 21.40 8.94 22.53
CA GLN A 370 21.18 8.06 23.69
C GLN A 370 20.47 6.77 23.23
N PRO A 371 20.85 5.59 23.76
CA PRO A 371 20.13 4.34 23.47
C PRO A 371 18.62 4.42 23.77
N ALA A 372 18.23 5.23 24.75
CA ALA A 372 16.83 5.50 25.09
C ALA A 372 16.04 6.06 23.90
N SER A 373 16.63 6.92 23.07
CA SER A 373 15.98 7.49 21.86
C SER A 373 15.68 6.43 20.80
N ALA A 374 16.52 5.40 20.69
CA ALA A 374 16.23 4.27 19.79
C ALA A 374 15.03 3.48 20.32
N VAL A 375 14.97 3.23 21.64
CA VAL A 375 13.82 2.53 22.25
C VAL A 375 12.53 3.32 22.06
N THR A 376 12.54 4.63 22.30
CA THR A 376 11.34 5.49 22.15
C THR A 376 10.92 5.68 20.70
N THR A 377 11.78 5.42 19.72
CA THR A 377 11.40 5.42 18.31
C THR A 377 10.81 4.08 17.86
N TRP A 378 11.48 2.97 18.18
CA TRP A 378 11.14 1.66 17.65
C TRP A 378 10.01 0.97 18.41
N LEU A 379 9.99 1.06 19.74
CA LEU A 379 9.05 0.32 20.57
C LEU A 379 7.59 0.81 20.40
N PRO A 380 7.28 2.12 20.40
CA PRO A 380 5.91 2.58 20.14
C PRO A 380 5.41 2.16 18.75
N SER A 381 6.27 2.27 17.73
CA SER A 381 5.95 1.85 16.36
C SER A 381 5.65 0.35 16.26
N ALA A 382 6.47 -0.48 16.91
CA ALA A 382 6.26 -1.93 16.98
C ALA A 382 4.96 -2.29 17.70
N LEU A 383 4.71 -1.69 18.87
CA LEU A 383 3.49 -1.92 19.65
C LEU A 383 2.24 -1.51 18.86
N GLY A 384 2.24 -0.30 18.29
CA GLY A 384 1.14 0.19 17.46
C GLY A 384 0.90 -0.70 16.24
N GLY A 385 1.96 -1.20 15.60
CA GLY A 385 1.85 -2.12 14.47
C GLY A 385 1.24 -3.47 14.83
N VAL A 386 1.64 -4.06 15.97
CA VAL A 386 1.08 -5.33 16.46
C VAL A 386 -0.39 -5.17 16.81
N LEU A 387 -0.75 -4.11 17.54
CA LEU A 387 -2.14 -3.83 17.89
C LEU A 387 -2.99 -3.57 16.63
N ALA A 388 -2.46 -2.80 15.67
CA ALA A 388 -3.15 -2.52 14.42
C ALA A 388 -3.40 -3.75 13.59
N LEU A 389 -2.39 -4.61 13.45
CA LEU A 389 -2.52 -5.87 12.73
C LEU A 389 -3.48 -6.84 13.44
N GLY A 390 -3.46 -6.86 14.78
CA GLY A 390 -4.38 -7.66 15.59
C GLY A 390 -5.83 -7.27 15.36
N VAL A 391 -6.16 -5.98 15.49
CA VAL A 391 -7.52 -5.47 15.24
C VAL A 391 -7.93 -5.69 13.78
N ALA A 392 -7.04 -5.41 12.83
CA ALA A 392 -7.30 -5.68 11.42
C ALA A 392 -7.55 -7.17 11.14
N GLY A 393 -6.81 -8.06 11.80
CA GLY A 393 -7.02 -9.50 11.73
C GLY A 393 -8.40 -9.93 12.23
N LEU A 394 -8.87 -9.37 13.35
CA LEU A 394 -10.21 -9.59 13.88
C LEU A 394 -11.29 -9.10 12.90
N ALA A 395 -11.16 -7.86 12.41
CA ALA A 395 -12.08 -7.29 11.43
C ALA A 395 -12.08 -8.08 10.11
N GLY A 396 -10.90 -8.49 9.63
CA GLY A 396 -10.75 -9.28 8.42
C GLY A 396 -11.32 -10.69 8.55
N ALA A 397 -11.20 -11.31 9.72
CA ALA A 397 -11.87 -12.56 10.05
C ALA A 397 -13.40 -12.39 10.12
N GLY A 398 -13.89 -11.31 10.74
CA GLY A 398 -15.31 -10.98 10.80
C GLY A 398 -15.91 -10.74 9.41
N ILE A 399 -15.41 -9.74 8.69
CA ILE A 399 -15.94 -9.31 7.38
C ILE A 399 -15.64 -10.35 6.29
N GLY A 400 -14.39 -10.79 6.18
CA GLY A 400 -13.91 -11.60 5.06
C GLY A 400 -14.21 -13.08 5.19
N TYR A 401 -13.92 -13.66 6.36
CA TYR A 401 -14.05 -15.09 6.62
C TYR A 401 -15.49 -15.47 7.06
N LEU A 402 -16.02 -14.83 8.11
CA LEU A 402 -17.36 -15.15 8.64
C LEU A 402 -18.49 -14.56 7.79
N ARG A 403 -18.28 -13.41 7.15
CA ARG A 403 -19.24 -12.73 6.24
C ARG A 403 -20.63 -12.52 6.88
N PRO A 404 -20.77 -11.62 7.86
CA PRO A 404 -22.03 -11.40 8.57
C PRO A 404 -23.21 -11.01 7.66
N LEU A 405 -22.95 -10.40 6.50
CA LEU A 405 -23.95 -10.03 5.50
C LEU A 405 -23.89 -10.91 4.23
N GLY A 406 -23.29 -12.10 4.32
CA GLY A 406 -23.09 -12.98 3.18
C GLY A 406 -22.27 -12.30 2.07
N ARG A 407 -22.80 -12.27 0.85
CA ARG A 407 -22.15 -11.63 -0.32
C ARG A 407 -22.01 -10.11 -0.17
N GLY A 408 -22.84 -9.48 0.66
CA GLY A 408 -22.81 -8.03 0.90
C GLY A 408 -21.71 -7.58 1.87
N SER A 409 -21.01 -8.50 2.53
CA SER A 409 -20.05 -8.15 3.60
C SER A 409 -18.90 -7.25 3.12
N GLU A 410 -18.52 -7.32 1.85
CA GLU A 410 -17.49 -6.44 1.26
C GLU A 410 -17.90 -4.96 1.32
N TRP A 411 -19.20 -4.64 1.29
CA TRP A 411 -19.70 -3.27 1.44
C TRP A 411 -19.49 -2.69 2.84
N LEU A 412 -19.30 -3.52 3.87
CA LEU A 412 -18.94 -3.04 5.21
C LEU A 412 -17.60 -2.29 5.21
N LEU A 413 -16.73 -2.54 4.22
CA LEU A 413 -15.49 -1.79 4.06
C LEU A 413 -15.72 -0.31 3.70
N LEU A 414 -16.90 0.06 3.16
CA LEU A 414 -17.23 1.47 2.92
C LEU A 414 -17.27 2.28 4.21
N VAL A 415 -17.67 1.68 5.33
CA VAL A 415 -17.68 2.36 6.64
C VAL A 415 -16.27 2.81 7.02
N PHE A 416 -15.26 2.04 6.64
CA PHE A 416 -13.84 2.37 6.88
C PHE A 416 -13.23 3.25 5.78
N SER A 417 -13.91 3.40 4.64
CA SER A 417 -13.32 4.03 3.44
C SER A 417 -12.85 5.47 3.61
N PRO A 418 -13.47 6.35 4.44
CA PRO A 418 -12.92 7.67 4.71
C PRO A 418 -11.49 7.61 5.26
N GLY A 419 -11.20 6.60 6.09
CA GLY A 419 -9.90 6.42 6.73
C GLY A 419 -8.87 5.66 5.88
N LEU A 420 -9.19 5.24 4.66
CA LEU A 420 -8.30 4.37 3.87
C LEU A 420 -6.92 4.98 3.62
N PHE A 421 -6.86 6.29 3.40
CA PHE A 421 -5.62 7.02 3.20
C PHE A 421 -5.34 8.04 4.31
N PHE A 422 -5.99 7.91 5.47
CA PHE A 422 -5.71 8.80 6.60
C PHE A 422 -4.36 8.47 7.24
N GLY A 423 -3.46 9.45 7.20
CA GLY A 423 -2.28 9.51 8.04
C GLY A 423 -2.55 10.37 9.28
N PHE A 424 -1.48 10.93 9.86
CA PHE A 424 -1.56 11.73 11.07
C PHE A 424 -1.97 13.20 10.81
N ALA A 425 -1.58 13.78 9.68
CA ALA A 425 -1.78 15.20 9.37
C ALA A 425 -3.26 15.68 9.43
N PRO A 426 -4.27 14.91 8.97
CA PRO A 426 -5.67 15.32 9.06
C PRO A 426 -6.22 15.56 10.48
N VAL A 427 -5.59 14.96 11.49
CA VAL A 427 -6.09 14.96 12.88
C VAL A 427 -5.06 15.48 13.87
N MET A 428 -3.94 16.03 13.41
CA MET A 428 -2.79 16.31 14.28
C MET A 428 -3.06 17.39 15.34
N THR A 429 -3.87 18.41 15.05
CA THR A 429 -4.21 19.48 16.00
C THR A 429 -5.05 18.96 17.16
N VAL A 430 -6.10 18.18 16.86
CA VAL A 430 -6.92 17.53 17.88
C VAL A 430 -6.14 16.46 18.63
N ALA A 431 -5.32 15.68 17.94
CA ALA A 431 -4.47 14.69 18.60
C ALA A 431 -3.49 15.34 19.59
N PHE A 432 -2.94 16.51 19.26
CA PHE A 432 -2.13 17.29 20.17
C PHE A 432 -2.93 17.79 21.37
N LEU A 433 -4.12 18.37 21.16
CA LEU A 433 -4.99 18.83 22.24
C LEU A 433 -5.36 17.68 23.18
N ASP A 434 -5.73 16.52 22.63
CA ASP A 434 -6.06 15.34 23.43
C ASP A 434 -4.86 14.84 24.23
N ALA A 435 -3.68 14.78 23.61
CA ALA A 435 -2.46 14.40 24.32
C ALA A 435 -2.08 15.42 25.41
N ARG A 436 -2.33 16.71 25.17
CA ARG A 436 -2.09 17.77 26.16
C ARG A 436 -3.05 17.67 27.33
N ASP A 437 -4.34 17.57 27.05
CA ASP A 437 -5.41 17.56 28.04
C ASP A 437 -5.38 16.29 28.90
N LEU A 438 -4.84 15.18 28.36
CA LEU A 438 -4.58 13.93 29.08
C LEU A 438 -3.18 13.86 29.73
N GLU A 439 -2.39 14.94 29.68
CA GLU A 439 -1.01 14.99 30.20
C GLU A 439 -0.09 13.90 29.61
N MET A 440 -0.36 13.49 28.37
CA MET A 440 0.39 12.44 27.65
C MET A 440 1.53 13.00 26.80
N LEU A 441 1.63 14.32 26.60
CA LEU A 441 2.74 14.91 25.85
C LEU A 441 4.09 14.60 26.49
N GLY A 442 5.10 14.29 25.66
CA GLY A 442 6.42 13.88 26.12
C GLY A 442 6.48 12.49 26.77
N THR A 443 5.37 11.76 26.83
CA THR A 443 5.34 10.39 27.36
C THR A 443 5.51 9.34 26.26
N PHE A 444 5.81 8.10 26.66
CA PHE A 444 5.89 6.97 25.73
C PHE A 444 4.58 6.75 24.96
N TRP A 445 3.43 7.00 25.58
CA TRP A 445 2.12 6.66 25.02
C TRP A 445 1.66 7.61 23.91
N SER A 446 2.10 8.87 23.91
CA SER A 446 1.78 9.82 22.81
C SER A 446 2.50 9.47 21.51
N LEU A 447 3.61 8.74 21.60
CA LEU A 447 4.40 8.27 20.45
C LEU A 447 3.80 7.02 19.80
N VAL A 448 2.90 6.29 20.49
CA VAL A 448 2.27 5.10 19.91
C VAL A 448 1.37 5.53 18.75
N PRO A 449 1.59 5.01 17.52
CA PRO A 449 0.77 5.38 16.37
C PRO A 449 -0.69 4.92 16.54
N THR A 450 -1.58 5.45 15.69
CA THR A 450 -2.99 5.04 15.68
C THR A 450 -3.11 3.53 15.51
N ILE A 451 -3.97 2.92 16.31
CA ILE A 451 -4.18 1.47 16.34
C ILE A 451 -5.04 1.05 15.15
N LEU A 452 -6.00 1.86 14.69
CA LEU A 452 -6.75 1.52 13.48
C LEU A 452 -5.99 1.94 12.23
N VAL A 453 -5.46 0.95 11.51
CA VAL A 453 -4.86 1.13 10.18
C VAL A 453 -5.81 0.54 9.14
N VAL A 454 -6.62 1.38 8.52
CA VAL A 454 -7.67 0.93 7.57
C VAL A 454 -7.11 0.09 6.40
N PRO A 455 -5.96 0.42 5.77
CA PRO A 455 -5.36 -0.47 4.77
C PRO A 455 -5.16 -1.92 5.25
N PHE A 456 -4.85 -2.12 6.54
CA PHE A 456 -4.72 -3.46 7.10
C PHE A 456 -6.08 -4.15 7.23
N VAL A 457 -7.13 -3.44 7.63
CA VAL A 457 -8.50 -4.00 7.68
C VAL A 457 -8.92 -4.49 6.30
N VAL A 458 -8.67 -3.70 5.26
CA VAL A 458 -8.96 -4.07 3.86
C VAL A 458 -8.17 -5.31 3.47
N LEU A 459 -6.84 -5.29 3.66
CA LEU A 459 -5.97 -6.42 3.33
C LEU A 459 -6.38 -7.70 4.07
N ALA A 460 -6.59 -7.63 5.38
CA ALA A 460 -7.01 -8.74 6.22
C ALA A 460 -8.39 -9.27 5.81
N THR A 461 -9.30 -8.41 5.36
CA THR A 461 -10.62 -8.82 4.84
C THR A 461 -10.48 -9.66 3.58
N TYR A 462 -9.65 -9.24 2.61
CA TYR A 462 -9.41 -10.02 1.40
C TYR A 462 -8.67 -11.33 1.69
N VAL A 463 -7.73 -11.33 2.63
CA VAL A 463 -7.03 -12.52 3.12
C VAL A 463 -8.02 -13.50 3.79
N GLY A 464 -8.86 -13.02 4.70
CA GLY A 464 -9.88 -13.84 5.38
C GLY A 464 -10.87 -14.46 4.38
N ALA A 465 -11.29 -13.69 3.37
CA ALA A 465 -12.13 -14.19 2.28
C ALA A 465 -11.43 -15.25 1.41
N ALA A 466 -10.10 -15.17 1.24
CA ALA A 466 -9.32 -16.17 0.53
C ALA A 466 -9.19 -17.47 1.34
N VAL A 467 -8.89 -17.36 2.64
CA VAL A 467 -8.81 -18.49 3.59
C VAL A 467 -10.13 -19.25 3.64
N ARG A 468 -11.27 -18.56 3.71
CA ARG A 468 -12.61 -19.19 3.70
C ARG A 468 -12.83 -20.05 2.46
N ARG A 469 -12.43 -19.55 1.28
CA ARG A 469 -12.60 -20.25 0.00
C ARG A 469 -11.69 -21.46 -0.14
N ALA A 470 -10.52 -21.44 0.49
CA ALA A 470 -9.60 -22.58 0.50
C ALA A 470 -10.11 -23.77 1.34
N GLY A 471 -11.05 -23.57 2.27
CA GLY A 471 -11.68 -24.63 3.05
C GLY A 471 -10.89 -25.09 4.29
N SER A 472 -11.53 -25.86 5.17
CA SER A 472 -10.99 -26.27 6.49
C SER A 472 -9.84 -27.27 6.40
N GLY A 473 -9.83 -28.15 5.39
CA GLY A 473 -8.74 -29.10 5.15
C GLY A 473 -7.39 -28.45 4.81
N ALA A 474 -7.40 -27.16 4.45
CA ALA A 474 -6.21 -26.38 4.08
C ALA A 474 -5.64 -25.56 5.23
N ALA A 475 -6.20 -25.59 6.44
CA ALA A 475 -5.83 -24.68 7.53
C ALA A 475 -4.32 -24.63 7.81
N ARG A 476 -3.65 -25.79 7.84
CA ARG A 476 -2.19 -25.86 8.05
C ARG A 476 -1.38 -25.33 6.85
N ALA A 477 -1.87 -25.54 5.63
CA ALA A 477 -1.25 -25.02 4.41
C ALA A 477 -1.41 -23.50 4.25
N LEU A 478 -2.39 -22.90 4.93
CA LEU A 478 -2.71 -21.48 4.89
C LEU A 478 -1.92 -20.64 5.90
N VAL A 479 -1.36 -21.25 6.96
CA VAL A 479 -0.57 -20.55 7.99
C VAL A 479 0.58 -19.78 7.36
N ARG A 480 1.32 -20.40 6.44
CA ARG A 480 2.48 -19.78 5.78
C ARG A 480 2.11 -18.59 4.88
N PRO A 481 1.19 -18.69 3.90
CA PRO A 481 0.85 -17.55 3.05
C PRO A 481 0.15 -16.41 3.81
N VAL A 482 -0.67 -16.71 4.82
CA VAL A 482 -1.29 -15.67 5.68
C VAL A 482 -0.24 -15.00 6.56
N GLY A 483 0.63 -15.80 7.19
CA GLY A 483 1.75 -15.30 8.00
C GLY A 483 2.71 -14.43 7.18
N ALA A 484 2.93 -14.75 5.91
CA ALA A 484 3.73 -13.93 4.99
C ALA A 484 3.11 -12.55 4.74
N VAL A 485 1.80 -12.47 4.49
CA VAL A 485 1.10 -11.17 4.32
C VAL A 485 1.15 -10.36 5.62
N ALA A 486 0.87 -11.01 6.75
CA ALA A 486 0.92 -10.40 8.07
C ALA A 486 2.32 -9.84 8.39
N LEU A 487 3.38 -10.63 8.12
CA LEU A 487 4.76 -10.22 8.33
C LEU A 487 5.17 -9.06 7.41
N ALA A 488 4.79 -9.10 6.13
CA ALA A 488 5.05 -8.01 5.19
C ALA A 488 4.36 -6.71 5.66
N ALA A 489 3.08 -6.79 6.03
CA ALA A 489 2.30 -5.67 6.51
C ALA A 489 2.91 -5.06 7.79
N LEU A 490 3.15 -5.88 8.81
CA LEU A 490 3.73 -5.45 10.08
C LEU A 490 5.09 -4.79 9.89
N THR A 491 5.99 -5.47 9.17
CA THR A 491 7.37 -5.00 8.99
C THR A 491 7.38 -3.68 8.21
N THR A 492 6.58 -3.56 7.15
CA THR A 492 6.47 -2.31 6.36
C THR A 492 5.92 -1.18 7.21
N PHE A 493 4.88 -1.43 8.02
CA PHE A 493 4.30 -0.39 8.87
C PHE A 493 5.24 0.08 9.96
N VAL A 494 5.90 -0.83 10.68
CA VAL A 494 6.86 -0.47 11.72
C VAL A 494 8.01 0.34 11.11
N TRP A 495 8.53 -0.12 9.97
CA TRP A 495 9.60 0.57 9.25
C TRP A 495 9.20 2.00 8.85
N LEU A 496 8.05 2.18 8.21
CA LEU A 496 7.58 3.51 7.79
C LEU A 496 7.18 4.41 8.97
N SER A 497 6.63 3.83 10.05
CA SER A 497 6.22 4.59 11.24
C SER A 497 7.42 5.20 11.97
N VAL A 498 8.53 4.46 12.06
CA VAL A 498 9.80 4.96 12.62
C VAL A 498 10.37 6.14 11.81
N GLN A 499 9.99 6.29 10.54
CA GLN A 499 10.43 7.39 9.69
C GLN A 499 9.46 8.59 9.72
N SER A 500 8.48 8.61 10.63
CA SER A 500 7.48 9.67 10.75
C SER A 500 7.96 10.83 11.62
N LEU A 501 8.35 11.95 11.00
CA LEU A 501 8.80 13.14 11.74
C LEU A 501 7.67 13.96 12.34
N LEU A 502 6.54 14.08 11.64
CA LEU A 502 5.45 15.00 12.01
C LEU A 502 4.88 14.70 13.40
N ARG A 503 4.60 13.43 13.68
CA ARG A 503 4.10 12.99 14.99
C ARG A 503 5.12 13.28 16.08
N ASP A 504 6.37 12.90 15.85
CA ASP A 504 7.44 13.02 16.84
C ASP A 504 7.69 14.49 17.22
N LEU A 505 7.62 15.42 16.26
CA LEU A 505 7.74 16.85 16.55
C LEU A 505 6.62 17.37 17.46
N ILE A 506 5.39 16.96 17.20
CA ILE A 506 4.21 17.47 17.91
C ILE A 506 4.08 16.84 19.31
N MET A 507 4.44 15.56 19.44
CA MET A 507 4.16 14.78 20.66
C MET A 507 5.27 14.83 21.72
N THR A 508 6.44 15.41 21.41
CA THR A 508 7.65 15.36 22.27
C THR A 508 7.86 16.62 23.13
N VAL A 509 6.83 17.44 23.35
CA VAL A 509 6.96 18.69 24.11
C VAL A 509 6.41 18.51 25.53
N PRO A 510 7.21 18.53 26.62
CA PRO A 510 8.68 18.72 26.73
C PRO A 510 9.52 17.43 26.52
N PRO A 511 10.80 17.55 26.12
CA PRO A 511 11.58 16.44 25.58
C PRO A 511 12.27 15.60 26.66
N ASN A 512 11.51 15.02 27.58
CA ASN A 512 12.10 14.13 28.60
C ASN A 512 12.71 12.86 27.99
N LEU A 513 12.16 12.39 26.87
CA LEU A 513 12.59 11.18 26.14
C LEU A 513 12.47 11.37 24.62
N PRO A 514 13.34 12.16 23.98
CA PRO A 514 13.19 12.50 22.58
C PRO A 514 13.39 11.27 21.67
N PRO A 515 12.47 11.01 20.72
CA PRO A 515 12.67 10.03 19.67
C PRO A 515 13.94 10.34 18.85
N ALA A 516 14.56 9.31 18.28
CA ALA A 516 15.75 9.44 17.43
C ALA A 516 15.56 10.43 16.26
N SER A 517 14.35 10.52 15.69
CA SER A 517 14.00 11.48 14.63
C SER A 517 14.22 12.94 15.07
N VAL A 518 13.80 13.29 16.29
CA VAL A 518 13.93 14.64 16.87
C VAL A 518 15.39 14.93 17.23
N VAL A 519 16.10 13.96 17.83
CA VAL A 519 17.53 14.12 18.18
C VAL A 519 18.38 14.36 16.93
N VAL A 520 18.13 13.60 15.87
CA VAL A 520 18.84 13.77 14.59
C VAL A 520 18.51 15.13 13.96
N LEU A 521 17.25 15.56 14.01
CA LEU A 521 16.85 16.87 13.49
C LEU A 521 17.48 18.02 14.28
N GLN A 522 17.54 17.94 15.60
CA GLN A 522 18.25 18.93 16.44
C GLN A 522 19.73 19.01 16.07
N GLY A 523 20.39 17.85 15.90
CA GLY A 523 21.77 17.79 15.44
C GLY A 523 22.00 18.43 14.07
N MET A 524 21.00 18.37 13.18
CA MET A 524 21.02 19.07 11.88
C MET A 524 21.03 20.59 12.05
N PHE A 525 20.17 21.14 12.92
CA PHE A 525 20.08 22.59 13.15
C PHE A 525 21.28 23.14 13.94
N GLU A 526 21.91 22.33 14.79
CA GLU A 526 23.13 22.69 15.50
C GLU A 526 24.40 22.66 14.61
N ALA A 527 24.25 22.42 13.29
CA ALA A 527 25.34 22.35 12.32
C ALA A 527 26.49 21.40 12.70
N ARG A 528 26.18 20.32 13.45
CA ARG A 528 27.15 19.26 13.72
C ARG A 528 27.46 18.59 12.38
N GLY A 529 28.70 18.68 11.90
CA GLY A 529 29.11 18.29 10.53
C GLY A 529 28.83 16.84 10.11
N SER A 530 28.29 16.00 11.00
CA SER A 530 27.79 14.65 10.67
C SER A 530 26.46 14.41 11.41
N LEU A 531 25.45 13.93 10.67
CA LEU A 531 24.14 13.59 11.24
C LEU A 531 24.18 12.17 11.82
N PRO A 532 23.65 11.93 13.03
CA PRO A 532 23.69 10.60 13.65
C PRO A 532 22.57 9.68 13.12
N LEU A 533 22.52 9.48 11.79
CA LEU A 533 21.49 8.68 11.10
C LEU A 533 21.46 7.21 11.54
N GLY A 534 22.56 6.70 12.11
CA GLY A 534 22.63 5.37 12.70
C GLY A 534 21.69 5.18 13.90
N LEU A 535 21.24 6.26 14.55
CA LEU A 535 20.24 6.19 15.64
C LEU A 535 18.84 5.88 15.10
N LEU A 536 18.49 6.51 13.98
CA LEU A 536 17.17 6.38 13.36
C LEU A 536 17.04 5.03 12.64
N THR A 537 18.13 4.59 12.01
CA THR A 537 18.16 3.36 11.20
C THR A 537 19.40 2.51 11.49
N PRO A 538 19.51 1.88 12.67
CA PRO A 538 20.69 1.08 12.98
C PRO A 538 20.90 -0.03 11.94
N LEU A 539 22.13 -0.21 11.48
CA LEU A 539 22.46 -1.22 10.45
C LEU A 539 21.93 -2.63 10.79
N PRO A 540 22.05 -3.14 12.04
CA PRO A 540 21.47 -4.44 12.40
C PRO A 540 19.96 -4.49 12.18
N VAL A 541 19.25 -3.40 12.47
CA VAL A 541 17.79 -3.33 12.30
C VAL A 541 17.43 -3.27 10.81
N LEU A 542 18.18 -2.52 9.99
CA LEU A 542 17.99 -2.52 8.53
C LEU A 542 18.15 -3.94 7.94
N VAL A 543 19.18 -4.68 8.35
CA VAL A 543 19.41 -6.06 7.91
C VAL A 543 18.25 -6.97 8.33
N VAL A 544 17.77 -6.85 9.57
CA VAL A 544 16.62 -7.61 10.06
C VAL A 544 15.36 -7.27 9.25
N VAL A 545 15.06 -5.99 9.03
CA VAL A 545 13.90 -5.54 8.25
C VAL A 545 13.97 -6.05 6.81
N ALA A 546 15.12 -5.93 6.15
CA ALA A 546 15.35 -6.46 4.81
C ALA A 546 15.15 -7.98 4.74
N GLY A 547 15.67 -8.71 5.72
CA GLY A 547 15.50 -10.17 5.84
C GLY A 547 14.03 -10.55 6.04
N LEU A 548 13.33 -9.90 6.97
CA LEU A 548 11.91 -10.15 7.25
C LEU A 548 11.03 -9.86 6.02
N LEU A 549 11.25 -8.73 5.34
CA LEU A 549 10.53 -8.41 4.11
C LEU A 549 10.86 -9.38 2.97
N GLY A 550 12.14 -9.76 2.80
CA GLY A 550 12.53 -10.75 1.81
C GLY A 550 11.84 -12.11 2.03
N VAL A 551 11.82 -12.60 3.27
CA VAL A 551 11.12 -13.84 3.65
C VAL A 551 9.61 -13.72 3.46
N ALA A 552 9.01 -12.61 3.89
CA ALA A 552 7.59 -12.36 3.74
C ALA A 552 7.17 -12.35 2.26
N PHE A 553 7.89 -11.62 1.41
CA PHE A 553 7.61 -11.54 -0.01
C PHE A 553 7.84 -12.87 -0.73
N ALA A 554 8.84 -13.66 -0.34
CA ALA A 554 9.00 -15.03 -0.87
C ALA A 554 7.75 -15.89 -0.65
N GLY A 555 7.07 -15.69 0.49
CA GLY A 555 5.80 -16.34 0.81
C GLY A 555 4.60 -15.84 -0.01
N LEU A 556 4.71 -14.66 -0.64
CA LEU A 556 3.64 -14.10 -1.49
C LEU A 556 3.49 -14.81 -2.84
N THR A 557 4.46 -15.64 -3.23
CA THR A 557 4.44 -16.37 -4.51
C THR A 557 3.20 -17.25 -4.73
N ARG A 558 2.53 -17.65 -3.64
CA ARG A 558 1.33 -18.50 -3.67
C ARG A 558 0.03 -17.72 -3.92
N TRP A 559 0.05 -16.39 -3.83
CA TRP A 559 -1.13 -15.56 -3.99
C TRP A 559 -1.40 -15.25 -5.47
N ARG A 560 -2.68 -15.24 -5.82
CA ARG A 560 -3.21 -14.88 -7.14
C ARG A 560 -4.30 -13.82 -6.97
N VAL A 561 -4.45 -12.97 -7.96
CA VAL A 561 -5.56 -12.00 -8.01
C VAL A 561 -6.49 -12.43 -9.13
N VAL A 562 -7.75 -12.70 -8.82
CA VAL A 562 -8.76 -13.12 -9.80
C VAL A 562 -9.98 -12.21 -9.74
N ARG A 563 -10.79 -12.22 -10.80
CA ARG A 563 -12.08 -11.53 -10.83
C ARG A 563 -13.19 -12.54 -10.54
N ALA A 564 -14.16 -12.15 -9.70
CA ALA A 564 -15.39 -12.93 -9.56
C ALA A 564 -16.10 -13.04 -10.91
N ARG A 565 -16.38 -14.26 -11.38
CA ARG A 565 -17.28 -14.50 -12.53
C ARG A 565 -18.73 -14.24 -12.13
#